data_AF-A0A3D0K031-F1
#
_entry.id   AF-A0A3D0K031-F1
#
_cell.length_a   1.000
_cell.length_b   1.000
_cell.length_c   1.000
_cell.angle_alpha   90.00
_cell.angle_beta   90.00
_cell.angle_gamma   90.00
#
_symmetry.space_group_name_H-M   'P 1'
#
loop_
_entity.id
_entity.type
_entity.pdbx_description
1 polymer ?
#
loop_
_entity_poly.entity_id
_entity_poly.type
_entity_poly.pdbx_seq_one_letter_code
_entity_poly.pdbx_strand_id
1 'polypeptide(L)'
;RNDVIANAIYDPEYKFKFLVHGQYDIDGDGYPSEEEAAYLRSQIENWGGIVVRSETLPGDLDFLVLGVEPTDPVRPPQDASMLVQQDYIRRKTIYHDYQELYNQARNAQIPVLNANRLHILTGGTDL
;
A
#
# COMPACT_ATOMS: atom_id res chain seq x y z
N ARG A 1 16.05 -23.70 35.42
CA ARG A 1 16.82 -22.54 34.91
C ARG A 1 16.30 -22.27 33.50
N ASN A 2 15.42 -21.28 33.35
CA ASN A 2 14.92 -20.84 32.04
C ASN A 2 15.85 -19.73 31.56
N ASP A 3 16.70 -20.04 30.59
CA ASP A 3 17.38 -19.00 29.82
C ASP A 3 16.43 -18.57 28.71
N VAL A 4 15.80 -17.41 28.90
CA VAL A 4 15.10 -16.73 27.82
C VAL A 4 16.17 -15.92 27.11
N ILE A 5 16.54 -16.32 25.89
CA ILE A 5 17.32 -15.46 25.00
C ILE A 5 16.42 -14.31 24.60
N ALA A 6 16.42 -13.23 25.38
CA ALA A 6 15.73 -12.00 25.05
C ALA A 6 16.62 -11.18 24.10
N ASN A 7 16.12 -10.90 22.89
CA ASN A 7 16.77 -9.98 21.98
C ASN A 7 16.65 -8.56 22.54
N ALA A 8 17.76 -7.91 22.89
CA ALA A 8 17.79 -6.59 23.53
C ALA A 8 17.23 -5.45 22.67
N ILE A 9 16.94 -5.71 21.39
CA ILE A 9 16.35 -4.75 20.44
C ILE A 9 14.81 -4.86 20.40
N TYR A 10 14.24 -5.94 20.93
CA TYR A 10 12.81 -6.20 20.85
C TYR A 10 12.03 -5.36 21.87
N ASP A 11 11.27 -4.38 21.37
CA ASP A 11 10.24 -3.69 22.14
C ASP A 11 8.90 -4.39 21.90
N PRO A 12 8.34 -5.11 22.90
CA PRO A 12 7.06 -5.80 22.77
C PRO A 12 5.86 -4.85 22.62
N GLU A 13 6.02 -3.56 22.92
CA GLU A 13 4.97 -2.56 22.79
C GLU A 13 5.02 -1.84 21.42
N TYR A 14 6.08 -2.05 20.64
CA TYR A 14 6.24 -1.42 19.35
C TYR A 14 5.18 -1.92 18.35
N LYS A 15 4.49 -0.96 17.72
CA LYS A 15 3.50 -1.23 16.69
C LYS A 15 3.99 -0.68 15.35
N PHE A 16 4.14 -1.58 14.39
CA PHE A 16 4.54 -1.21 13.03
C PHE A 16 3.51 -0.29 12.37
N LYS A 17 3.99 0.74 11.68
CA LYS A 17 3.19 1.74 10.97
C LYS A 17 3.19 1.46 9.47
N PHE A 18 1.98 1.42 8.93
CA PHE A 18 1.70 1.09 7.53
C PHE A 18 0.97 2.23 6.85
N LEU A 19 1.40 2.60 5.65
CA LEU A 19 0.65 3.46 4.76
C LEU A 19 0.09 2.58 3.65
N VAL A 20 -1.23 2.52 3.52
CA VAL A 20 -1.93 1.67 2.53
C VAL A 20 -2.54 2.56 1.46
N HIS A 21 -1.96 2.53 0.26
CA HIS A 21 -2.35 3.39 -0.85
C HIS A 21 -2.68 2.59 -2.12
N GLY A 22 -3.68 3.04 -2.87
CA GLY A 22 -4.14 2.42 -4.11
C GLY A 22 -5.26 1.38 -3.92
N GLN A 23 -5.63 0.75 -5.04
CA GLN A 23 -6.64 -0.31 -5.09
C GLN A 23 -5.98 -1.68 -5.14
N TYR A 24 -6.62 -2.68 -4.56
CA TYR A 24 -6.05 -4.02 -4.39
C TYR A 24 -6.97 -5.05 -5.04
N ASP A 25 -6.39 -6.07 -5.64
CA ASP A 25 -7.07 -7.26 -6.15
C ASP A 25 -6.56 -8.43 -5.31
N ILE A 26 -7.20 -8.62 -4.16
CA ILE A 26 -6.82 -9.58 -3.11
C ILE A 26 -7.36 -10.97 -3.46
N ASP A 27 -8.56 -11.04 -4.03
CA ASP A 27 -9.19 -12.31 -4.43
C ASP A 27 -8.75 -12.80 -5.82
N GLY A 28 -8.05 -11.98 -6.60
CA GLY A 28 -7.46 -12.35 -7.88
C GLY A 28 -8.45 -12.36 -9.03
N ASP A 29 -9.58 -11.63 -8.91
CA ASP A 29 -10.61 -11.56 -9.94
C ASP A 29 -10.27 -10.59 -11.09
N GLY A 30 -9.20 -9.80 -10.94
CA GLY A 30 -8.72 -8.83 -11.92
C GLY A 30 -9.38 -7.45 -11.81
N TYR A 31 -10.18 -7.19 -10.78
CA TYR A 31 -10.90 -5.95 -10.53
C TYR A 31 -10.47 -5.30 -9.20
N PRO A 32 -9.31 -4.61 -9.17
CA PRO A 32 -8.84 -3.98 -7.95
C PRO A 32 -9.85 -2.99 -7.37
N SER A 33 -10.14 -3.10 -6.08
CA SER A 33 -11.16 -2.27 -5.43
C SER A 33 -10.64 -1.50 -4.20
N GLU A 34 -11.41 -0.46 -3.82
CA GLU A 34 -11.18 0.25 -2.54
C GLU A 34 -11.74 -0.55 -1.34
N GLU A 35 -12.71 -1.42 -1.58
CA GLU A 35 -13.27 -2.30 -0.54
C GLU A 35 -12.21 -3.28 -0.03
N GLU A 36 -11.41 -3.83 -0.95
CA GLU A 36 -10.26 -4.67 -0.63
C GLU A 36 -9.15 -3.89 0.05
N ALA A 37 -8.92 -2.62 -0.33
CA ALA A 37 -8.01 -1.73 0.39
C ALA A 37 -8.47 -1.53 1.84
N ALA A 38 -9.78 -1.31 2.08
CA ALA A 38 -10.36 -1.17 3.40
C ALA A 38 -10.26 -2.46 4.22
N TYR A 39 -10.49 -3.62 3.60
CA TYR A 39 -10.27 -4.92 4.21
C TYR A 39 -8.82 -5.08 4.66
N LEU A 40 -7.86 -4.75 3.80
CA LEU A 40 -6.43 -4.86 4.10
C LEU A 40 -6.01 -3.98 5.29
N ARG A 41 -6.52 -2.74 5.34
CA ARG A 41 -6.30 -1.84 6.48
C ARG A 41 -6.84 -2.44 7.78
N SER A 42 -8.04 -3.00 7.75
CA SER A 42 -8.62 -3.67 8.91
C SER A 42 -7.79 -4.89 9.35
N GLN A 43 -7.26 -5.68 8.41
CA GLN A 43 -6.38 -6.80 8.76
C GLN A 43 -5.10 -6.34 9.45
N ILE A 44 -4.46 -5.27 8.97
CA ILE A 44 -3.27 -4.68 9.60
C ILE A 44 -3.57 -4.22 11.02
N GLU A 45 -4.69 -3.54 11.23
CA GLU A 45 -5.12 -3.06 12.55
C GLU A 45 -5.44 -4.22 13.50
N ASN A 46 -6.13 -5.27 13.02
CA ASN A 46 -6.46 -6.46 13.79
C ASN A 46 -5.20 -7.23 14.24
N TRP A 47 -4.14 -7.22 13.42
CA TRP A 47 -2.85 -7.80 13.76
C TRP A 47 -2.04 -6.95 14.76
N GLY A 48 -2.49 -5.74 15.08
CA GLY A 48 -1.85 -4.83 16.04
C GLY A 48 -0.94 -3.77 15.41
N GLY A 49 -0.91 -3.69 14.08
CA GLY A 49 -0.27 -2.59 13.35
C GLY A 49 -1.08 -1.29 13.40
N ILE A 50 -0.47 -0.20 12.96
CA ILE A 50 -1.11 1.12 12.84
C ILE A 50 -1.21 1.48 11.36
N VAL A 51 -2.42 1.74 10.88
CA VAL A 51 -2.62 2.29 9.53
C VAL A 51 -2.59 3.82 9.60
N VAL A 52 -1.59 4.41 8.98
CA VAL A 52 -1.44 5.86 8.87
C VAL A 52 -2.25 6.36 7.67
N ARG A 53 -3.02 7.44 7.88
CA ARG A 53 -3.73 8.14 6.81
C ARG A 53 -2.94 9.39 6.44
N SER A 54 -2.25 9.33 5.30
CA SER A 54 -1.44 10.43 4.80
C SER A 54 -1.40 10.40 3.28
N GLU A 55 -1.40 11.58 2.65
CA GLU A 55 -1.19 11.71 1.20
C GLU A 55 0.30 11.62 0.82
N THR A 56 1.19 11.84 1.80
CA THR A 56 2.64 11.77 1.64
C THR A 56 3.23 10.71 2.57
N LEU A 57 4.49 10.32 2.34
CA LEU A 57 5.17 9.36 3.22
C LEU A 57 5.52 9.99 4.58
N PRO A 58 4.95 9.47 5.70
CA PRO A 58 5.37 9.86 7.04
C PRO A 58 6.83 9.47 7.29
N GLY A 59 7.58 10.32 8.02
CA GLY A 59 9.00 10.07 8.30
C GLY A 59 9.27 8.92 9.28
N ASP A 60 8.25 8.51 10.04
CA ASP A 60 8.29 7.39 11.00
C ASP A 60 7.56 6.15 10.48
N LEU A 61 7.36 6.06 9.16
CA LEU A 61 6.69 4.94 8.53
C LEU A 61 7.62 3.73 8.41
N ASP A 62 7.14 2.55 8.83
CA ASP A 62 7.88 1.30 8.70
C ASP A 62 7.67 0.64 7.34
N PHE A 63 6.45 0.67 6.83
CA PHE A 63 6.08 -0.03 5.60
C PHE A 63 5.13 0.79 4.74
N LEU A 64 5.45 0.87 3.44
CA LEU A 64 4.51 1.30 2.42
C LEU A 64 3.85 0.06 1.80
N VAL A 65 2.53 0.02 1.78
CA VAL A 65 1.75 -0.99 1.08
C VAL A 65 1.14 -0.30 -0.14
N LEU A 66 1.56 -0.73 -1.32
CA LEU A 66 1.02 -0.24 -2.59
C LEU A 66 0.10 -1.29 -3.21
N GLY A 67 -1.02 -0.79 -3.73
CA GLY A 67 -1.96 -1.57 -4.53
C GLY A 67 -1.41 -1.94 -5.89
N VAL A 68 -2.31 -2.35 -6.78
CA VAL A 68 -1.97 -2.70 -8.16
C VAL A 68 -1.38 -1.49 -8.88
N GLU A 69 -0.25 -1.70 -9.56
CA GLU A 69 0.41 -0.64 -10.32
C GLU A 69 -0.49 -0.15 -11.46
N PRO A 70 -0.86 1.14 -11.47
CA PRO A 70 -1.65 1.70 -12.56
C PRO A 70 -0.81 1.82 -13.83
N THR A 71 -1.44 1.62 -14.99
CA THR A 71 -0.80 1.88 -16.28
C THR A 71 -0.80 3.38 -16.59
N ASP A 72 0.29 3.89 -17.18
CA ASP A 72 0.33 5.28 -17.67
C ASP A 72 -0.73 5.47 -18.78
N PRO A 73 -1.76 6.30 -18.58
CA PRO A 73 -2.81 6.47 -19.58
C PRO A 73 -2.30 7.25 -20.80
N VAL A 74 -2.74 6.83 -21.98
CA VAL A 74 -2.45 7.54 -23.23
C VAL A 74 -3.23 8.85 -23.27
N ARG A 75 -2.54 9.94 -23.62
CA ARG A 75 -3.19 11.25 -23.80
C ARG A 75 -4.28 11.15 -24.88
N PRO A 76 -5.52 11.54 -24.58
CA PRO A 76 -6.58 11.55 -25.58
C PRO A 76 -6.32 12.65 -26.63
N PRO A 77 -6.94 12.52 -27.82
CA PRO A 77 -6.98 13.59 -28.82
C PRO A 77 -7.49 14.92 -28.23
N GLN A 78 -7.06 16.05 -28.80
CA GLN A 78 -7.46 17.38 -28.28
C GLN A 78 -8.97 17.64 -28.40
N ASP A 79 -9.63 17.02 -29.37
CA ASP A 79 -11.06 17.09 -29.64
C ASP A 79 -11.88 16.01 -28.91
N ALA A 80 -11.25 15.23 -28.02
CA ALA A 80 -11.95 14.25 -27.21
C ALA A 80 -13.00 14.91 -26.30
N SER A 81 -14.06 14.16 -26.00
CA SER A 81 -15.14 14.64 -25.14
C SER A 81 -14.64 14.99 -23.73
N MET A 82 -15.37 15.89 -23.05
CA MET A 82 -15.06 16.29 -21.67
C MET A 82 -14.95 15.10 -20.71
N LEU A 83 -15.79 14.06 -20.89
CA LEU A 83 -15.74 12.85 -20.06
C LEU A 83 -14.45 12.06 -20.27
N VAL A 84 -13.98 11.93 -21.52
CA VAL A 84 -12.72 11.25 -21.85
C VAL A 84 -11.52 12.04 -21.29
N GLN A 85 -11.56 13.37 -21.40
CA GLN A 85 -10.53 14.24 -20.83
C GLN A 85 -10.44 14.11 -19.30
N GLN A 86 -11.60 14.07 -18.62
CA GLN A 86 -11.66 13.90 -17.16
C GLN A 86 -11.17 12.52 -16.71
N ASP A 87 -11.54 11.45 -17.41
CA ASP A 87 -11.06 10.09 -17.11
C ASP A 87 -9.54 9.98 -17.28
N TYR A 88 -8.99 10.58 -18.35
CA TYR A 88 -7.54 10.67 -18.55
C TYR A 88 -6.85 11.40 -17.38
N ILE A 89 -7.35 12.58 -16.98
CA ILE A 89 -6.77 13.33 -15.85
C ILE A 89 -6.79 12.49 -14.59
N ARG A 90 -7.92 11.85 -14.26
CA ARG A 90 -8.05 10.99 -13.08
C ARG A 90 -7.02 9.85 -13.10
N ARG A 91 -6.94 9.10 -14.19
CA ARG A 91 -5.98 7.98 -14.33
C ARG A 91 -4.54 8.47 -14.26
N LYS A 92 -4.25 9.63 -14.84
CA LYS A 92 -2.91 10.22 -14.86
C LYS A 92 -2.49 10.65 -13.45
N THR A 93 -3.40 11.24 -12.67
CA THR A 93 -3.17 11.54 -11.26
C THR A 93 -2.87 10.27 -10.46
N ILE A 94 -3.70 9.23 -10.57
CA ILE A 94 -3.48 7.94 -9.87
C ILE A 94 -2.11 7.34 -10.22
N TYR A 95 -1.73 7.39 -11.51
CA TYR A 95 -0.41 6.95 -11.95
C TYR A 95 0.72 7.77 -11.30
N HIS A 96 0.60 9.10 -11.28
CA HIS A 96 1.59 9.96 -10.67
C HIS A 96 1.72 9.74 -9.16
N ASP A 97 0.61 9.65 -8.43
CA ASP A 97 0.60 9.44 -6.99
C ASP A 97 1.28 8.11 -6.62
N TYR A 98 0.98 7.04 -7.37
CA TYR A 98 1.65 5.75 -7.21
C TYR A 98 3.16 5.86 -7.40
N GLN A 99 3.60 6.46 -8.51
CA GLN A 99 5.02 6.60 -8.83
C GLN A 99 5.74 7.50 -7.82
N GLU A 100 5.11 8.56 -7.36
CA GLU A 100 5.65 9.46 -6.36
C GLU A 100 5.89 8.74 -5.03
N LEU A 101 4.87 8.04 -4.49
CA LEU A 101 5.00 7.29 -3.25
C LEU A 101 6.03 6.16 -3.37
N TYR A 102 6.05 5.44 -4.49
CA TYR A 102 7.05 4.39 -4.73
C TYR A 102 8.48 4.94 -4.72
N ASN A 103 8.71 6.05 -5.43
CA ASN A 103 10.02 6.69 -5.50
C ASN A 103 10.45 7.29 -4.15
N GLN A 104 9.54 7.95 -3.45
CA GLN A 104 9.78 8.47 -2.11
C GLN A 104 10.14 7.33 -1.14
N ALA A 105 9.44 6.20 -1.16
CA ALA A 105 9.72 5.04 -0.31
C ALA A 105 11.12 4.47 -0.59
N ARG A 106 11.44 4.30 -1.88
CA ARG A 106 12.76 3.83 -2.31
C ARG A 106 13.89 4.75 -1.85
N ASN A 107 13.70 6.06 -1.94
CA ASN A 107 14.68 7.06 -1.50
C ASN A 107 14.84 7.08 0.02
N ALA A 108 13.73 6.91 0.76
CA ALA A 108 13.71 6.82 2.22
C ALA A 108 14.10 5.43 2.74
N GLN A 109 14.39 4.46 1.85
CA GLN A 109 14.67 3.06 2.18
C GLN A 109 13.55 2.37 2.96
N ILE A 110 12.30 2.86 2.80
CA ILE A 110 11.11 2.25 3.37
C ILE A 110 10.75 1.02 2.51
N PRO A 111 10.63 -0.17 3.09
CA PRO A 111 10.20 -1.35 2.37
C PRO A 111 8.80 -1.18 1.76
N VAL A 112 8.68 -1.50 0.48
CA VAL A 112 7.39 -1.54 -0.24
C VAL A 112 6.89 -2.99 -0.28
N LEU A 113 5.67 -3.20 0.20
CA LEU A 113 4.99 -4.50 0.23
C LEU A 113 3.90 -4.55 -0.84
N ASN A 114 3.81 -5.70 -1.52
CA ASN A 114 2.61 -6.07 -2.28
C ASN A 114 1.70 -6.95 -1.41
N ALA A 115 0.43 -7.13 -1.81
CA ALA A 115 -0.57 -7.87 -1.04
C ALA A 115 -0.09 -9.26 -0.60
N ASN A 116 0.58 -9.99 -1.50
CA ASN A 116 1.14 -11.32 -1.19
C ASN A 116 2.21 -11.29 -0.09
N ARG A 117 3.11 -10.30 -0.11
CA ARG A 117 4.11 -10.14 0.95
C ARG A 117 3.48 -9.73 2.26
N LEU A 118 2.46 -8.87 2.24
CA LEU A 118 1.73 -8.51 3.45
C LEU A 118 1.03 -9.72 4.05
N HIS A 119 0.38 -10.55 3.23
CA HIS A 119 -0.27 -11.79 3.65
C HIS A 119 0.71 -12.77 4.33
N ILE A 120 1.93 -12.90 3.79
CA ILE A 120 3.00 -13.70 4.42
C ILE A 120 3.42 -13.09 5.76
N LEU A 121 3.55 -11.76 5.85
CA LEU A 121 3.98 -11.07 7.07
C LEU A 121 2.92 -11.10 8.18
N THR A 122 1.64 -11.20 7.83
CA THR A 122 0.53 -11.29 8.80
C THR A 122 0.13 -12.72 9.15
N GLY A 123 0.82 -13.73 8.63
CA GLY A 123 0.61 -15.14 9.00
C GLY A 123 -0.58 -15.81 8.32
N GLY A 124 -1.06 -15.27 7.20
CA GLY A 124 -2.03 -15.95 6.35
C GLY A 124 -1.43 -17.25 5.81
N THR A 125 -2.06 -18.38 6.16
CA THR A 125 -1.73 -19.70 5.62
C THR A 125 -2.88 -20.10 4.71
N ASP A 126 -2.53 -20.40 3.45
CA ASP A 126 -3.34 -20.94 2.36
C ASP A 126 -3.93 -19.91 1.35
N LEU A 127 -3.50 -20.06 0.09
CA LEU A 127 -4.21 -19.66 -1.14
C LEU A 127 -4.83 -20.92 -1.75
#